data_AF-X0WWZ5-F1
#
_entry.id   AF-X0WWZ5-F1
#
_cell.length_a   1.000
_cell.length_b   1.000
_cell.length_c   1.000
_cell.angle_alpha   90.00
_cell.angle_beta   90.00
_cell.angle_gamma   90.00
#
_symmetry.space_group_name_H-M   'P 1'
#
loop_
_entity.id
_entity.type
_entity.pdbx_description
1 polymer ?
#
loop_
_entity_poly.entity_id
_entity_poly.type
_entity_poly.pdbx_seq_one_letter_code
_entity_poly.pdbx_strand_id
1 'polypeptide(L)' 'MKISYNWLKDYVDVKLDPEKLASLLTMAGCNVASYEKIGSDYVFDFEITTNRPDCLSVLGIARETAAI' A
#
# COMPACT_ATOMS: atom_id res chain seq x y z
N MET A 1 7.62 1.66 -6.06
CA MET A 1 6.39 1.57 -6.88
C MET A 1 5.39 2.50 -6.24
N LYS A 2 4.82 3.44 -7.01
CA LYS A 2 3.89 4.42 -6.46
C LYS A 2 2.44 3.98 -6.66
N ILE A 3 1.66 3.95 -5.57
CA ILE A 3 0.24 3.59 -5.59
C ILE A 3 -0.55 4.64 -4.81
N SER A 4 -1.65 5.10 -5.40
CA SER A 4 -2.61 5.99 -4.77
C SER A 4 -3.46 5.23 -3.73
N TYR A 5 -3.65 5.84 -2.57
CA TYR A 5 -4.53 5.34 -1.52
C TYR A 5 -5.99 5.34 -1.95
N ASN A 6 -6.44 6.36 -2.69
CA ASN A 6 -7.78 6.35 -3.27
C ASN A 6 -7.96 5.21 -4.29
N TRP A 7 -6.96 4.95 -5.14
CA TRP A 7 -7.03 3.81 -6.05
C TRP A 7 -7.09 2.47 -5.30
N LEU A 8 -6.39 2.37 -4.17
CA LEU A 8 -6.47 1.19 -3.30
C LEU A 8 -7.90 0.95 -2.77
N LYS A 9 -8.62 2.03 -2.45
CA LYS A 9 -10.01 1.96 -1.97
C LYS A 9 -11.00 1.44 -3.01
N ASP A 10 -10.68 1.54 -4.30
CA ASP A 10 -11.51 0.96 -5.36
C ASP A 10 -11.49 -0.58 -5.34
N TYR A 11 -10.45 -1.18 -4.73
CA TYR A 11 -10.29 -2.64 -4.63
C TYR A 11 -10.63 -3.18 -3.23
N VAL A 12 -10.41 -2.40 -2.17
CA VAL A 12 -10.56 -2.85 -0.78
C VAL A 12 -11.16 -1.75 0.09
N ASP A 13 -12.07 -2.11 0.99
CA ASP A 13 -12.62 -1.18 1.99
C ASP A 13 -11.59 -0.91 3.10
N VAL A 14 -10.76 0.12 2.89
CA VAL A 14 -9.71 0.50 3.85
C VAL A 14 -10.26 1.47 4.89
N LYS A 15 -10.38 0.99 6.14
CA LYS A 15 -10.83 1.79 7.30
C LYS A 15 -9.70 2.39 8.13
N LEU A 16 -8.46 2.06 7.78
CA LEU A 16 -7.25 2.46 8.51
C LEU A 16 -6.73 3.80 7.99
N ASP A 17 -6.15 4.59 8.91
CA ASP A 17 -5.38 5.78 8.55
C ASP A 17 -4.18 5.41 7.65
N PRO A 18 -3.81 6.25 6.66
CA PRO A 18 -2.70 5.97 5.76
C PRO A 18 -1.37 5.62 6.46
N GLU A 19 -1.10 6.26 7.59
CA GLU A 19 0.12 6.01 8.39
C GLU A 19 0.11 4.62 9.04
N LYS A 20 -1.03 4.20 9.59
CA LYS A 20 -1.19 2.86 10.17
C LYS A 20 -1.12 1.80 9.08
N LEU A 21 -1.75 2.05 7.94
CA LEU A 21 -1.71 1.17 6.78
C LEU A 21 -0.27 0.93 6.31
N ALA A 22 0.53 2.00 6.17
CA ALA A 22 1.92 1.91 5.76
C ALA A 22 2.76 1.06 6.73
N SER A 23 2.56 1.27 8.05
CA SER A 23 3.25 0.50 9.08
C SER A 23 2.86 -0.99 9.02
N LEU A 24 1.57 -1.31 8.89
CA LEU A 24 1.08 -2.68 8.82
C LEU A 24 1.54 -3.39 7.55
N LEU A 25 1.48 -2.73 6.39
CA LEU A 25 1.98 -3.27 5.13
C LEU A 25 3.48 -3.57 5.18
N THR A 26 4.24 -2.69 5.83
CA THR A 26 5.67 -2.91 6.04
C THR A 26 5.93 -4.12 6.94
N MET A 27 5.16 -4.28 8.02
CA MET A 27 5.24 -5.48 8.88
C MET A 27 4.79 -6.76 8.17
N ALA A 28 3.84 -6.67 7.23
CA ALA A 28 3.40 -7.78 6.38
C ALA A 28 4.39 -8.12 5.24
N GLY A 29 5.45 -7.32 5.08
CA GLY A 29 6.51 -7.55 4.11
C GLY A 29 6.34 -6.85 2.76
N CYS A 30 5.27 -6.07 2.55
CA CYS A 30 5.20 -5.11 1.45
C CYS A 30 5.78 -3.76 1.95
N ASN A 31 7.10 -3.63 1.93
CA ASN A 31 7.84 -2.49 2.48
C ASN A 31 7.43 -1.16 1.85
N VAL A 32 6.95 -0.23 2.68
CA VAL A 32 6.60 1.14 2.30
C VAL A 32 7.78 2.05 2.64
N ALA A 33 8.51 2.50 1.62
CA ALA A 33 9.67 3.37 1.81
C ALA A 33 9.26 4.80 2.20
N SER A 34 8.17 5.31 1.61
CA SER A 34 7.63 6.62 1.97
C SER A 34 6.16 6.73 1.59
N TYR A 35 5.48 7.75 2.12
CA TYR A 35 4.17 8.15 1.65
C TYR A 35 4.08 9.68 1.64
N GLU A 36 3.46 10.21 0.59
CA GLU A 36 3.34 11.64 0.35
C GLU A 36 1.87 12.03 0.16
N LYS A 37 1.46 13.16 0.72
CA LYS A 37 0.12 13.71 0.51
C LYS A 37 0.14 14.61 -0.71
N ILE A 38 -0.61 14.25 -1.74
CA ILE A 38 -0.75 15.03 -2.96
C ILE A 38 -2.20 15.50 -3.06
N GLY A 39 -2.44 16.77 -2.74
CA GLY A 39 -3.79 17.33 -2.69
C GLY A 39 -4.68 16.66 -1.63
N SER A 40 -5.72 15.98 -2.09
CA SER A 40 -6.65 15.21 -1.25
C SER A 40 -6.33 13.71 -1.16
N ASP A 41 -5.29 13.25 -1.85
CA ASP A 41 -4.89 11.83 -1.91
C ASP A 41 -3.56 11.57 -1.22
N TYR A 42 -3.32 10.32 -0.87
CA TYR A 42 -2.06 9.83 -0.32
C TYR A 42 -1.43 8.86 -1.32
N VAL A 43 -0.16 9.06 -1.65
CA VAL A 43 0.58 8.16 -2.53
C VAL A 43 1.63 7.45 -1.72
N PHE A 44 1.60 6.13 -1.73
CA PHE A 44 2.61 5.28 -1.10
C PHE A 44 3.68 4.93 -2.13
N ASP A 45 4.95 5.02 -1.73
CA ASP A 45 6.07 4.46 -2.47
C ASP A 45 6.55 3.17 -1.81
N PHE A 46 6.32 2.07 -2.51
CA PHE A 46 6.70 0.73 -2.08
C PHE A 46 8.08 0.36 -2.63
N GLU A 47 9.01 0.00 -1.75
CA GLU A 47 10.30 -0.55 -2.13
C GLU A 47 10.27 -2.07 -1.97
N ILE A 48 9.79 -2.74 -3.03
CA ILE A 48 9.54 -4.18 -3.01
C ILE A 48 10.79 -4.89 -3.52
N THR A 49 11.28 -5.84 -2.73
CA THR A 49 12.41 -6.70 -3.13
C THR A 49 11.94 -7.80 -4.08
N THR A 50 12.87 -8.34 -4.87
CA THR A 50 12.58 -9.34 -5.92
C THR A 50 11.95 -10.64 -5.40
N ASN A 51 12.00 -10.90 -4.08
CA ASN A 51 11.45 -12.10 -3.44
C ASN A 51 9.94 -12.01 -3.13
N ARG A 52 9.29 -10.85 -3.31
CA ARG A 52 7.83 -10.65 -3.14
C ARG A 52 7.18 -10.15 -4.43
N PRO A 53 7.17 -10.95 -5.51
CA PRO A 53 6.57 -10.54 -6.78
C PRO A 53 5.05 -10.36 -6.71
N ASP A 54 4.40 -10.95 -5.70
CA ASP A 54 2.98 -10.75 -5.40
C ASP A 54 2.67 -9.29 -5.06
N CYS A 55 3.53 -8.59 -4.30
CA CYS A 55 3.33 -7.16 -3.99
C CYS A 55 3.64 -6.24 -5.20
N LEU A 56 4.24 -6.72 -6.31
CA LEU A 56 4.65 -5.88 -7.47
C LEU A 56 3.49 -5.41 -8.36
N SER A 57 2.25 -5.50 -7.90
CA SER A 57 1.07 -5.04 -8.61
C SER A 57 0.07 -4.43 -7.64
N VAL A 58 -0.78 -3.52 -8.14
CA VAL A 58 -1.84 -2.93 -7.30
C VAL A 58 -2.76 -3.99 -6.71
N LEU A 59 -3.04 -5.05 -7.47
CA LEU A 59 -3.94 -6.11 -7.06
C LEU A 59 -3.33 -6.94 -5.91
N GLY A 60 -2.02 -7.15 -5.94
CA GLY A 60 -1.31 -7.81 -4.85
C GLY A 60 -1.26 -6.96 -3.58
N ILE A 61 -0.98 -5.67 -3.71
CA ILE A 61 -1.02 -4.74 -2.57
C ILE A 61 -2.45 -4.65 -2.01
N ALA A 62 -3.46 -4.59 -2.87
CA ALA A 62 -4.86 -4.63 -2.46
C ALA A 62 -5.16 -5.94 -1.70
N ARG A 63 -4.72 -7.10 -2.22
CA ARG A 63 -4.90 -8.38 -1.53
C ARG A 63 -4.25 -8.42 -0.14
N GLU A 64 -3.03 -7.91 -0.02
CA GLU A 64 -2.34 -7.81 1.29
C GLU A 64 -3.08 -6.85 2.22
N THR A 65 -3.53 -5.72 1.69
CA THR A 65 -4.32 -4.74 2.44
C THR A 65 -5.64 -5.32 2.94
N ALA A 66 -6.29 -6.19 2.17
CA ALA A 66 -7.52 -6.86 2.57
C ALA A 66 -7.31 -7.92 3.68
N ALA A 67 -6.07 -8.37 3.89
CA ALA A 67 -5.73 -9.32 4.94
C ALA A 67 -5.37 -8.64 6.28
N ILE A 68 -5.16 -7.32 6.26
CA ILE A 68 -4.81 -6.47 7.42
C ILE A 68 -6.09 -5.85 8.01
#